data_AF-A0A969TQX3-F1
#
_entry.id   AF-A0A969TQX3-F1
#
_cell.length_a   1.000
_cell.length_b   1.000
_cell.length_c   1.000
_cell.angle_alpha   90.00
_cell.angle_beta   90.00
_cell.angle_gamma   90.00
#
_symmetry.space_group_name_H-M   'P 1'
#
loop_
_entity.id
_entity.type
_entity.pdbx_description
1 polymer ?
#
loop_
_entity_poly.entity_id
_entity_poly.type
_entity_poly.pdbx_seq_one_letter_code
_entity_poly.pdbx_strand_id
1 'polypeptide(L)'
;MAIVVTLSLELEALLYDRAARQGQDVNLVASELLASVLAWEEQDLEEAIQGIQQGLDDFEAGRFRSFEKFAQEQRRKYNLPANS
;
A
#
# COMPACT_ATOMS: atom_id res chain seq x y z
N MET A 1 -12.92 24.79 -5.12
CA MET A 1 -12.74 24.61 -6.57
C MET A 1 -13.56 23.39 -6.97
N ALA A 2 -14.26 23.42 -8.12
CA ALA A 2 -15.07 22.29 -8.58
C ALA A 2 -14.36 21.59 -9.74
N ILE A 3 -14.30 20.26 -9.68
CA ILE A 3 -13.77 19.42 -10.76
C ILE A 3 -14.93 18.54 -11.23
N VAL A 4 -15.11 18.44 -12.55
CA VAL A 4 -16.10 17.54 -13.15
C VAL A 4 -15.37 16.31 -13.67
N VAL A 5 -15.77 15.14 -13.20
CA VAL A 5 -15.20 13.85 -13.60
C VAL A 5 -16.32 12.99 -14.15
N THR A 6 -16.11 12.40 -15.32
CA THR A 6 -17.06 11.43 -15.90
C THR A 6 -16.76 10.05 -15.31
N LEU A 7 -17.73 9.50 -14.58
CA LEU A 7 -17.65 8.15 -14.01
C LEU A 7 -18.35 7.15 -14.93
N SER A 8 -17.98 5.87 -14.84
CA SER A 8 -18.83 4.80 -15.39
C SER A 8 -20.12 4.72 -14.57
N LEU A 9 -21.21 4.25 -15.19
CA LEU A 9 -22.50 4.08 -14.51
C LEU A 9 -22.39 3.18 -13.27
N GLU A 10 -21.56 2.15 -13.35
CA GLU A 10 -21.29 1.23 -12.24
C GLU A 10 -20.59 1.95 -11.08
N LEU A 11 -19.56 2.76 -11.37
CA LEU A 11 -18.81 3.46 -10.34
C LEU A 11 -19.64 4.58 -9.70
N GLU A 12 -20.45 5.27 -10.48
CA GLU A 12 -21.41 6.25 -9.98
C GLU A 12 -22.40 5.60 -9.00
N ALA A 13 -23.00 4.47 -9.38
CA ALA A 13 -23.93 3.75 -8.51
C ALA A 13 -23.28 3.29 -7.19
N LEU A 14 -22.05 2.77 -7.26
CA LEU A 14 -21.28 2.39 -6.07
C LEU A 14 -21.00 3.58 -5.14
N LEU A 15 -20.68 4.74 -5.71
CA LEU A 15 -20.40 5.96 -4.95
C LEU A 15 -21.66 6.46 -4.22
N TYR A 16 -22.81 6.47 -4.90
CA TYR A 16 -24.09 6.83 -4.30
C TYR A 16 -24.53 5.85 -3.21
N ASP A 17 -24.39 4.54 -3.44
CA ASP A 17 -24.71 3.53 -2.43
C ASP A 17 -23.84 3.67 -1.19
N ARG A 18 -22.53 3.93 -1.37
CA ARG A 18 -21.61 4.19 -0.26
C ARG A 18 -22.00 5.44 0.52
N ALA A 19 -22.31 6.53 -0.17
CA ALA A 19 -22.74 7.78 0.46
C ALA A 19 -24.05 7.60 1.26
N ALA A 20 -25.01 6.86 0.71
CA ALA A 20 -26.26 6.51 1.38
C ALA A 20 -26.02 5.68 2.65
N ARG A 21 -25.14 4.66 2.58
CA ARG A 21 -24.77 3.84 3.74
C ARG A 21 -24.09 4.64 4.85
N GLN A 22 -23.35 5.68 4.50
CA GLN A 22 -22.64 6.54 5.46
C GLN A 22 -23.49 7.73 5.93
N GLY A 23 -24.65 7.99 5.30
CA GLY A 23 -25.47 9.17 5.57
C GLY A 23 -24.77 10.48 5.23
N GLN A 24 -23.83 10.45 4.29
CA GLN A 24 -22.98 11.57 3.90
C GLN A 24 -23.33 12.08 2.49
N ASP A 25 -22.94 13.32 2.20
CA ASP A 25 -23.05 13.87 0.84
C ASP A 25 -22.10 13.14 -0.13
N VAL A 26 -22.58 12.85 -1.33
CA VAL A 26 -21.81 12.11 -2.34
C VAL A 26 -20.51 12.83 -2.73
N ASN A 27 -20.50 14.16 -2.74
CA ASN A 27 -19.29 14.93 -3.06
C ASN A 27 -18.27 14.87 -1.93
N LEU A 28 -18.72 14.83 -0.68
CA LEU A 28 -17.84 14.65 0.47
C LEU A 28 -17.17 13.28 0.41
N VAL A 29 -17.95 12.22 0.19
CA VAL A 29 -17.44 10.84 0.05
C VAL A 29 -16.46 10.73 -1.11
N ALA A 30 -16.78 11.35 -2.25
CA ALA A 30 -15.86 11.40 -3.40
C ALA A 30 -14.55 12.10 -3.07
N SER A 31 -14.62 13.25 -2.39
CA SER A 31 -13.44 14.02 -1.98
C SER A 31 -12.56 13.25 -1.00
N GLU A 32 -13.16 12.59 -0.01
CA GLU A 32 -12.43 11.78 0.97
C GLU A 32 -11.78 10.56 0.32
N LEU A 33 -12.45 9.92 -0.64
CA LEU A 33 -11.88 8.82 -1.40
C LEU A 33 -10.67 9.26 -2.22
N LEU A 34 -10.79 10.37 -2.95
CA LEU A 34 -9.67 10.93 -3.71
C LEU A 34 -8.50 11.29 -2.79
N ALA A 35 -8.77 11.92 -1.64
CA ALA A 35 -7.75 12.22 -0.65
C ALA A 35 -7.06 10.95 -0.11
N SER A 36 -7.82 9.88 0.14
CA SER A 36 -7.26 8.61 0.62
C SER A 36 -6.34 7.93 -0.39
N VAL A 37 -6.70 7.96 -1.67
CA VAL A 37 -5.87 7.37 -2.73
C VAL A 37 -4.57 8.15 -2.90
N LEU A 38 -4.64 9.48 -2.94
CA LEU A 38 -3.46 10.33 -3.06
C LEU A 38 -2.52 10.20 -1.85
N ALA A 39 -3.09 10.08 -0.64
CA ALA A 39 -2.30 9.86 0.57
C ALA A 39 -1.60 8.48 0.56
N TRP A 40 -2.28 7.43 0.08
CA TRP A 40 -1.68 6.10 -0.06
C TRP A 40 -0.53 6.08 -1.07
N GLU A 41 -0.68 6.77 -2.21
CA GLU A 41 0.40 6.91 -3.19
C GLU A 41 1.64 7.58 -2.59
N GLU A 42 1.45 8.61 -1.77
CA GLU A 42 2.56 9.31 -1.10
C GLU A 42 3.22 8.44 -0.02
N GLN A 43 2.43 7.75 0.80
CA GLN A 43 2.95 6.91 1.88
C GLN A 43 3.69 5.67 1.37
N ASP A 44 3.16 4.97 0.36
CA ASP A 44 3.80 3.77 -0.19
C ASP A 44 5.15 4.10 -0.86
N LEU A 45 5.20 5.23 -1.58
CA LEU A 45 6.45 5.73 -2.16
C LEU A 45 7.48 6.12 -1.09
N GLU A 46 7.04 6.83 -0.05
CA GLU A 46 7.94 7.26 1.02
C GLU A 46 8.50 6.06 1.80
N GLU A 47 7.65 5.09 2.18
CA GLU A 47 8.07 3.87 2.86
C GLU A 47 9.03 3.04 1.99
N ALA A 48 8.77 2.93 0.69
CA ALA A 48 9.66 2.24 -0.25
C ALA A 48 11.03 2.91 -0.35
N ILE A 49 11.07 4.25 -0.49
CA ILE A 49 12.32 5.02 -0.55
C ILE A 49 13.11 4.87 0.75
N GLN A 50 12.45 5.01 1.91
CA GLN A 50 13.09 4.84 3.21
C GLN A 50 13.65 3.43 3.39
N GLY A 51 12.90 2.40 3.00
CA GLY A 51 13.34 1.01 3.06
C GLY A 51 14.57 0.73 2.17
N ILE A 52 14.61 1.29 0.97
CA ILE A 52 15.77 1.19 0.08
C ILE A 52 16.98 1.88 0.69
N GLN A 53 16.83 3.12 1.16
CA GLN A 53 17.94 3.88 1.75
C GLN A 53 18.51 3.16 2.98
N GLN A 54 17.64 2.68 3.87
CA GLN A 54 18.05 1.91 5.04
C GLN A 54 18.81 0.64 4.66
N GLY A 55 18.36 -0.07 3.63
CA GLY A 55 19.03 -1.26 3.12
C GLY A 55 20.42 -0.98 2.54
N LEU A 56 20.58 0.15 1.85
CA LEU A 56 21.87 0.61 1.33
C LEU A 56 22.82 0.98 2.48
N ASP A 57 22.34 1.75 3.46
CA ASP A 57 23.12 2.16 4.63
C ASP A 57 23.55 0.95 5.49
N ASP A 58 22.66 -0.04 5.63
CA ASP A 58 22.97 -1.30 6.30
C ASP A 58 24.01 -2.12 5.53
N PHE A 59 23.93 -2.15 4.21
CA PHE A 59 24.92 -2.82 3.37
C PHE A 59 26.31 -2.18 3.50
N GLU A 60 26.39 -0.84 3.39
CA GLU A 60 27.64 -0.09 3.55
C GLU A 60 28.26 -0.26 4.94
N ALA A 61 27.43 -0.32 5.98
CA ALA A 61 27.88 -0.55 7.34
C ALA A 61 28.17 -2.03 7.67
N GLY A 62 28.06 -2.93 6.70
CA GLY A 62 28.27 -4.37 6.89
C GLY A 62 27.18 -5.09 7.70
N ARG A 63 26.04 -4.44 7.93
CA ARG A 63 24.86 -4.98 8.63
C ARG A 63 23.97 -5.79 7.68
N PHE A 64 24.56 -6.72 6.93
CA PHE A 64 23.83 -7.66 6.09
C PHE A 64 24.08 -9.09 6.53
N ARG A 65 23.20 -10.01 6.12
CA ARG A 65 23.38 -11.45 6.37
C ARG A 65 23.22 -12.25 5.10
N SER A 66 23.83 -13.43 5.08
CA SER A 66 23.67 -14.38 3.98
C SER A 66 22.20 -14.78 3.83
N PHE A 67 21.70 -14.66 2.59
CA PHE A 67 20.37 -15.13 2.23
C PHE A 67 20.18 -16.62 2.50
N GLU A 68 21.21 -17.43 2.27
CA GLU A 68 21.15 -18.88 2.50
C GLU A 68 20.92 -19.21 3.98
N LYS A 69 21.66 -18.55 4.87
CA LYS A 69 21.48 -18.71 6.32
C LYS A 69 20.08 -18.27 6.76
N PHE A 70 19.62 -17.12 6.27
CA PHE A 70 18.27 -16.64 6.55
C PHE A 70 17.20 -17.62 6.07
N ALA A 71 17.30 -18.12 4.84
CA ALA A 71 16.34 -19.06 4.27
C ALA A 71 16.28 -20.37 5.06
N GLN A 72 17.43 -20.90 5.49
CA GLN A 72 17.49 -22.08 6.36
C GLN A 72 16.80 -21.82 7.72
N GLU A 73 17.04 -20.66 8.35
CA GLU A 73 16.39 -20.26 9.60
C GLU A 73 14.86 -20.19 9.45
N GLN A 74 14.37 -19.53 8.40
CA GLN A 74 12.93 -19.39 8.16
C GLN A 74 12.27 -20.73 7.86
N ARG A 75 12.90 -21.58 7.05
CA ARG A 75 12.39 -22.94 6.78
C ARG A 75 12.26 -23.75 8.06
N ARG A 76 13.27 -23.71 8.93
CA ARG A 76 13.23 -24.39 10.23
C ARG A 76 12.13 -23.80 11.13
N LYS A 77 11.99 -22.47 11.15
CA LYS A 77 11.00 -21.79 11.99
C LYS A 77 9.56 -22.13 11.61
N TYR A 78 9.29 -22.29 10.32
CA TYR A 78 7.94 -22.48 9.79
C TYR A 78 7.69 -23.88 9.22
N ASN A 79 8.59 -24.84 9.44
CA ASN A 79 8.54 -26.20 8.88
C ASN A 79 8.30 -26.22 7.36
N LEU A 80 8.91 -25.28 6.64
CA LEU A 80 8.81 -25.23 5.18
C LEU A 80 9.78 -26.24 4.55
N PRO A 81 9.37 -26.93 3.47
CA PRO A 81 10.26 -27.86 2.78
C PRO A 81 11.48 -27.11 2.22
N ALA A 82 12.64 -27.77 2.24
CA ALA A 82 13.76 -27.33 1.42
C ALA A 82 13.35 -27.55 -0.04
N ASN A 83 13.37 -26.50 -0.87
CA ASN A 83 13.24 -26.70 -2.31
C ASN A 83 14.42 -27.59 -2.74
N SER A 84 14.08 -28.76 -3.30
CA SER A 84 15.01 -29.72 -3.91
C SER A 84 15.78 -29.10 -5.07
#